data_AF-A0A9D2D7M1-F1
#
_entry.id   AF-A0A9D2D7M1-F1
#
_cell.length_a   1.000
_cell.length_b   1.000
_cell.length_c   1.000
_cell.angle_alpha   90.00
_cell.angle_beta   90.00
_cell.angle_gamma   90.00
#
_symmetry.space_group_name_H-M   'P 1'
#
loop_
_entity.id
_entity.type
_entity.pdbx_description
1 polymer ?
#
loop_
_entity_poly.entity_id
_entity_poly.type
_entity_poly.pdbx_seq_one_letter_code
_entity_poly.pdbx_strand_id
1 'polypeptide(L)'
;MRKRLLALTAALCLLLPAALALSACAASDTPVLRVYNWEDYISQPTVNNDGSVEDDYVDLIAQFEEEYGVRVEYSTFGTNENMYNELKINAGGYDLVCPSDYMIMKMIEEDMVEPFTDDFLQNGTYSQYVSPYIADLFERNGWTRYAAAYMWGTMGYVYNPELVDMQDMTSWAGIWNEKYAGKSTIKDSVRDSYFLGVAYVCRDELTALAQEYAQGALNLTEYNERVTEIMNRTDGQTIADVKDALLDLKQYLYGFEVDSGKQDMVTGKISINFAWSGDAVFTMDEAEPVFDEETGEMTADGIYLNYAVPEECSNIWFDGWVMPKGANVGLAQKFIDFLSRPENAVANMNFIGYTSAVAGDAVFEEMTDWYSEGEAGDTDENGQPLCRYDLNYFFGGTGEYDDYSIYVSEESLNRQISAQYPTEEVLARSAVMQYFDNETNTAVNEMWEEVKGLPIPVWAYVAIAVIAAGIAVIALSYVYKGRRREAKPRRGYRRADAK
;
A
#
# COMPACT_ATOMS: atom_id res chain seq x y z
N MET A 1 -29.22 62.98 -46.83
CA MET A 1 -28.00 62.17 -46.56
C MET A 1 -27.57 62.18 -45.10
N ARG A 2 -27.45 63.34 -44.42
CA ARG A 2 -26.99 63.42 -43.00
C ARG A 2 -27.79 62.55 -41.99
N LYS A 3 -29.12 62.47 -42.09
CA LYS A 3 -29.94 61.65 -41.18
C LYS A 3 -29.79 60.12 -41.38
N ARG A 4 -29.40 59.66 -42.57
CA ARG A 4 -29.12 58.24 -42.85
C ARG A 4 -27.72 57.84 -42.41
N LEU A 5 -26.75 58.76 -42.49
CA LEU A 5 -25.38 58.53 -42.02
C LEU A 5 -25.31 58.43 -40.48
N LEU A 6 -26.05 59.28 -39.76
CA LEU A 6 -26.14 59.25 -38.29
C LEU A 6 -26.85 57.99 -37.74
N ALA A 7 -27.82 57.45 -38.48
CA ALA A 7 -28.50 56.21 -38.09
C ALA A 7 -27.61 54.98 -38.31
N LEU A 8 -26.79 54.98 -39.37
CA LEU A 8 -25.82 53.92 -39.62
C LEU A 8 -24.66 53.91 -38.62
N THR A 9 -24.14 55.08 -38.22
CA THR A 9 -23.09 55.15 -37.18
C THR A 9 -23.61 54.81 -35.79
N ALA A 10 -24.85 55.20 -35.44
CA ALA A 10 -25.46 54.80 -34.17
C ALA A 10 -25.76 53.28 -34.10
N ALA A 11 -26.19 52.67 -35.21
CA ALA A 11 -26.39 51.22 -35.28
C ALA A 11 -25.06 50.44 -35.20
N LEU A 12 -23.98 50.96 -35.79
CA LEU A 12 -22.65 50.34 -35.71
C LEU A 12 -22.06 50.43 -34.29
N CYS A 13 -22.24 51.55 -33.59
CA CYS A 13 -21.78 51.71 -32.19
C CYS A 13 -22.60 50.90 -31.16
N LEU A 14 -23.84 50.52 -31.48
CA LEU A 14 -24.67 49.64 -30.63
C LEU A 14 -24.43 48.15 -30.88
N LEU A 15 -23.89 47.78 -32.06
CA LEU A 15 -23.58 46.38 -32.41
C LEU A 15 -22.15 45.96 -32.03
N LEU A 16 -21.20 46.90 -31.93
CA LEU A 16 -19.82 46.59 -31.52
C LEU A 16 -19.69 46.04 -30.08
N PRO A 17 -20.42 46.54 -29.06
CA PRO A 17 -20.34 46.00 -27.70
C PRO A 17 -20.97 44.60 -27.60
N ALA A 18 -21.99 44.30 -28.41
CA ALA A 18 -22.63 42.99 -28.46
C ALA A 18 -21.75 41.95 -29.18
N ALA A 19 -20.98 42.36 -30.19
CA ALA A 19 -20.00 41.49 -30.85
C ALA A 19 -18.78 41.20 -29.96
N LEU A 20 -18.36 42.15 -29.11
CA LEU A 20 -17.29 41.94 -28.12
C LEU A 20 -17.75 41.11 -26.91
N ALA A 21 -19.03 41.18 -26.53
CA ALA A 21 -19.61 40.34 -25.47
C ALA A 21 -19.83 38.88 -25.90
N LEU A 22 -19.96 38.61 -27.20
CA LEU A 22 -20.06 37.25 -27.75
C LEU A 22 -18.69 36.57 -27.98
N SER A 23 -17.59 37.32 -27.94
CA SER A 23 -16.22 36.75 -27.94
C SER A 23 -15.71 36.38 -26.53
N ALA A 24 -16.45 36.71 -25.48
CA ALA A 24 -16.12 36.41 -24.09
C ALA A 24 -16.89 35.19 -23.52
N CYS A 25 -17.57 34.43 -24.38
CA CYS A 25 -18.21 33.15 -24.06
C CYS A 25 -17.69 32.05 -25.00
N ALA A 26 -16.37 31.96 -25.17
CA ALA A 26 -15.77 30.66 -25.38
C ALA A 26 -15.70 30.03 -23.98
N ALA A 27 -16.53 29.01 -23.71
CA ALA A 27 -16.21 28.10 -22.61
C ALA A 27 -14.76 27.66 -22.87
N SER A 28 -13.86 27.92 -21.92
CA SER A 28 -12.51 27.37 -22.00
C SER A 28 -12.67 25.86 -21.92
N ASP A 29 -12.62 25.20 -23.07
CA ASP A 29 -12.70 23.74 -23.22
C ASP A 29 -11.36 23.13 -22.80
N THR A 30 -10.86 23.52 -21.62
CA THR A 30 -9.62 23.01 -21.04
C THR A 30 -9.80 21.51 -20.85
N PRO A 31 -8.97 20.67 -21.51
CA PRO A 31 -9.07 19.22 -21.35
C PRO A 31 -8.94 18.85 -19.87
N VAL A 32 -9.77 17.92 -19.42
CA VAL A 32 -9.80 17.47 -18.03
C VAL A 32 -9.22 16.06 -17.94
N LEU A 33 -8.29 15.86 -17.01
CA LEU A 33 -7.79 14.55 -16.58
C LEU A 33 -8.37 14.23 -15.20
N ARG A 34 -9.02 13.07 -15.05
CA ARG A 34 -9.59 12.61 -13.77
C ARG A 34 -8.72 11.53 -13.17
N VAL A 35 -8.10 11.82 -12.03
CA VAL A 35 -7.17 10.92 -11.35
C VAL A 35 -7.81 10.44 -10.04
N TYR A 36 -7.67 9.14 -9.74
CA TYR A 36 -8.07 8.57 -8.46
C TYR A 36 -6.89 7.83 -7.82
N ASN A 37 -6.35 8.35 -6.72
CA ASN A 37 -5.16 7.80 -6.06
C ASN A 37 -5.39 7.64 -4.55
N TRP A 38 -4.40 7.11 -3.83
CA TRP A 38 -4.35 7.13 -2.38
C TRP A 38 -4.28 8.56 -1.81
N GLU A 39 -4.69 8.71 -0.55
CA GLU A 39 -4.47 9.94 0.23
C GLU A 39 -2.97 10.16 0.47
N ASP A 40 -2.52 11.43 0.49
CA ASP A 40 -1.13 11.84 0.75
C ASP A 40 -0.06 11.12 -0.11
N TYR A 41 -0.42 10.79 -1.37
CA TYR A 41 0.39 9.93 -2.24
C TYR A 41 0.82 10.60 -3.56
N ILE A 42 0.91 11.92 -3.57
CA ILE A 42 1.53 12.72 -4.65
C ILE A 42 2.00 14.06 -4.07
N SER A 43 3.15 14.55 -4.50
CA SER A 43 3.73 15.83 -4.05
C SER A 43 2.74 16.98 -4.28
N GLN A 44 2.35 17.59 -3.17
CA GLN A 44 1.46 18.73 -3.09
C GLN A 44 1.92 19.61 -1.92
N PRO A 45 1.60 20.92 -1.96
CA PRO A 45 1.99 21.79 -0.87
C PRO A 45 1.21 21.46 0.41
N THR A 46 1.89 21.50 1.55
CA THR A 46 1.28 21.17 2.85
C THR A 46 0.32 22.28 3.27
N VAL A 47 -0.94 21.93 3.53
CA VAL A 47 -1.94 22.88 4.03
C VAL A 47 -2.13 22.68 5.53
N ASN A 48 -1.69 23.66 6.30
CA ASN A 48 -1.82 23.66 7.75
C ASN A 48 -3.27 23.77 8.21
N ASN A 49 -3.53 23.37 9.46
CA ASN A 49 -4.85 23.44 10.10
C ASN A 49 -5.45 24.87 10.16
N ASP A 50 -4.63 25.90 10.04
CA ASP A 50 -5.05 27.31 10.00
C ASP A 50 -5.27 27.83 8.57
N GLY A 51 -5.07 26.99 7.56
CA GLY A 51 -5.20 27.31 6.14
C GLY A 51 -3.97 27.99 5.54
N SER A 52 -2.86 28.10 6.28
CA SER A 52 -1.57 28.46 5.67
C SER A 52 -1.04 27.31 4.81
N VAL A 53 -0.24 27.66 3.81
CA VAL A 53 0.38 26.71 2.89
C VAL A 53 1.88 26.81 3.09
N GLU A 54 2.53 25.69 3.38
CA GLU A 54 3.97 25.57 3.38
C GLU A 54 4.45 25.26 1.96
N ASP A 55 5.48 25.97 1.53
CA ASP A 55 6.02 25.91 0.16
C ASP A 55 7.25 24.99 0.10
N ASP A 56 7.29 24.01 1.00
CA ASP A 56 8.44 23.12 1.18
C ASP A 56 8.46 22.01 0.11
N TYR A 57 7.33 21.81 -0.57
CA TYR A 57 7.14 20.76 -1.57
C TYR A 57 6.61 21.28 -2.90
N VAL A 58 6.94 20.54 -3.95
CA VAL A 58 6.58 20.88 -5.32
C VAL A 58 5.16 20.45 -5.63
N ASP A 59 4.30 21.38 -6.08
CA ASP A 59 2.97 21.04 -6.59
C ASP A 59 3.06 20.40 -7.99
N LEU A 60 3.20 19.08 -8.05
CA LEU A 60 3.31 18.34 -9.31
C LEU A 60 2.01 18.39 -10.13
N ILE A 61 0.86 18.54 -9.48
CA ILE A 61 -0.42 18.68 -10.18
C ILE A 61 -0.47 20.03 -10.89
N ALA A 62 -0.16 21.12 -10.20
CA ALA A 62 -0.15 22.46 -10.78
C ALA A 62 0.87 22.60 -11.91
N GLN A 63 2.07 22.02 -11.75
CA GLN A 63 3.08 22.02 -12.82
C GLN A 63 2.60 21.27 -14.07
N PHE A 64 1.93 20.13 -13.89
CA PHE A 64 1.36 19.39 -15.01
C PHE A 64 0.23 20.17 -15.70
N GLU A 65 -0.67 20.79 -14.93
CA GLU A 65 -1.73 21.65 -15.47
C GLU A 65 -1.16 22.81 -16.30
N GLU A 66 -0.11 23.47 -15.80
CA GLU A 66 0.58 24.57 -16.49
C GLU A 66 1.26 24.09 -17.77
N GLU A 67 2.04 23.01 -17.71
CA GLU A 67 2.83 22.51 -18.84
C GLU A 67 1.93 22.06 -20.00
N TYR A 68 0.85 21.35 -19.69
CA TYR A 68 0.01 20.73 -20.72
C TYR A 68 -1.26 21.52 -21.05
N GLY A 69 -1.54 22.60 -20.32
CA GLY A 69 -2.74 23.42 -20.50
C GLY A 69 -4.02 22.61 -20.24
N VAL A 70 -4.00 21.80 -19.18
CA VAL A 70 -5.08 20.88 -18.79
C VAL A 70 -5.55 21.21 -17.38
N ARG A 71 -6.68 20.61 -16.97
CA ARG A 71 -7.14 20.62 -15.58
C ARG A 71 -7.16 19.21 -15.02
N VAL A 72 -6.64 19.01 -13.83
CA VAL A 72 -6.65 17.73 -13.12
C VAL A 72 -7.77 17.75 -12.07
N GLU A 73 -8.69 16.81 -12.18
CA GLU A 73 -9.65 16.49 -11.14
C GLU A 73 -9.07 15.32 -10.33
N TYR A 74 -8.41 15.64 -9.22
CA TYR A 74 -7.77 14.66 -8.36
C TYR A 74 -8.71 14.23 -7.23
N SER A 75 -8.96 12.93 -7.10
CA SER A 75 -9.76 12.30 -6.05
C SER A 75 -8.92 11.31 -5.26
N THR A 76 -9.30 11.04 -4.01
CA THR A 76 -8.58 10.11 -3.14
C THR A 76 -9.44 8.97 -2.59
N PHE A 77 -8.84 7.80 -2.39
CA PHE A 77 -9.47 6.66 -1.72
C PHE A 77 -8.61 6.10 -0.58
N GLY A 78 -9.28 5.54 0.44
CA GLY A 78 -8.60 4.92 1.58
C GLY A 78 -8.44 3.40 1.50
N THR A 79 -9.08 2.71 0.54
CA THR A 79 -8.92 1.25 0.33
C THR A 79 -9.12 0.91 -1.14
N ASN A 80 -8.41 -0.11 -1.63
CA ASN A 80 -8.58 -0.67 -2.97
C ASN A 80 -10.05 -1.10 -3.25
N GLU A 81 -10.76 -1.63 -2.26
CA GLU A 81 -12.17 -2.05 -2.41
C GLU A 81 -13.11 -0.87 -2.64
N ASN A 82 -12.88 0.27 -1.96
CA ASN A 82 -13.64 1.50 -2.20
C ASN A 82 -13.41 1.99 -3.64
N MET A 83 -12.15 2.03 -4.08
CA MET A 83 -11.79 2.42 -5.44
C MET A 83 -12.47 1.52 -6.48
N TYR A 84 -12.35 0.21 -6.32
CA TYR A 84 -12.91 -0.76 -7.25
C TYR A 84 -14.45 -0.69 -7.34
N ASN A 85 -15.13 -0.53 -6.21
CA ASN A 85 -16.59 -0.36 -6.18
C ASN A 85 -17.02 0.93 -6.89
N GLU A 86 -16.29 2.03 -6.69
CA GLU A 86 -16.55 3.30 -7.36
C GLU A 86 -16.40 3.18 -8.87
N LEU A 87 -15.35 2.52 -9.37
CA LEU A 87 -15.17 2.25 -10.81
C LEU A 87 -16.30 1.42 -11.41
N LYS A 88 -16.91 0.51 -10.63
CA LYS A 88 -18.06 -0.28 -11.07
C LYS A 88 -19.36 0.52 -11.11
N ILE A 89 -19.53 1.48 -10.20
CA ILE A 89 -20.73 2.33 -10.13
C ILE A 89 -20.65 3.42 -11.21
N ASN A 90 -19.49 4.07 -11.32
CA ASN A 90 -19.24 5.21 -12.20
C ASN A 90 -18.23 4.83 -13.29
N ALA A 91 -18.62 3.89 -14.16
CA ALA A 91 -17.81 3.48 -15.30
C ALA A 91 -17.48 4.68 -16.21
N GLY A 92 -16.19 4.89 -16.50
CA GLY A 92 -15.69 6.05 -17.23
C GLY A 92 -15.64 7.35 -16.41
N GLY A 93 -15.80 7.27 -15.07
CA GLY A 93 -15.68 8.40 -14.17
C GLY A 93 -14.24 8.89 -13.96
N TYR A 94 -13.25 8.05 -14.26
CA TYR A 94 -11.83 8.32 -14.06
C TYR A 94 -11.02 7.94 -15.30
N ASP A 95 -9.97 8.70 -15.56
CA ASP A 95 -9.03 8.48 -16.66
C ASP A 95 -7.80 7.69 -16.21
N LEU A 96 -7.45 7.79 -14.93
CA LEU A 96 -6.26 7.18 -14.35
C LEU A 96 -6.50 6.83 -12.89
N VAL A 97 -6.10 5.62 -12.48
CA VAL A 97 -6.18 5.18 -11.09
C VAL A 97 -4.89 4.48 -10.66
N CYS A 98 -4.54 4.54 -9.37
CA CYS A 98 -3.32 3.91 -8.81
C CYS A 98 -3.62 2.81 -7.76
N PRO A 99 -4.14 1.64 -8.18
CA PRO A 99 -4.33 0.49 -7.30
C PRO A 99 -3.03 -0.19 -6.90
N SER A 100 -3.12 -1.02 -5.87
CA SER A 100 -2.07 -1.99 -5.54
C SER A 100 -2.08 -3.18 -6.50
N ASP A 101 -0.95 -3.88 -6.58
CA ASP A 101 -0.65 -5.01 -7.47
C ASP A 101 -1.80 -6.01 -7.67
N TYR A 102 -2.46 -6.46 -6.61
CA TYR A 102 -3.52 -7.46 -6.68
C TYR A 102 -4.78 -6.89 -7.33
N MET A 103 -5.04 -5.61 -7.12
CA MET A 103 -6.18 -4.93 -7.72
C MET A 103 -5.90 -4.62 -9.18
N ILE A 104 -4.65 -4.34 -9.55
CA ILE A 104 -4.19 -4.33 -10.96
C ILE A 104 -4.51 -5.68 -11.61
N MET A 105 -4.06 -6.79 -11.02
CA MET A 105 -4.31 -8.13 -11.57
C MET A 105 -5.80 -8.42 -11.74
N LYS A 106 -6.60 -8.11 -10.71
CA LYS A 106 -8.06 -8.30 -10.74
C LYS A 106 -8.73 -7.47 -11.83
N MET A 107 -8.32 -6.21 -12.00
CA MET A 107 -8.86 -5.33 -13.02
C MET A 107 -8.46 -5.76 -14.44
N ILE A 108 -7.27 -6.33 -14.62
CA ILE A 108 -6.84 -6.94 -15.90
C ILE A 108 -7.72 -8.16 -16.21
N GLU A 109 -7.88 -9.09 -15.26
CA GLU A 109 -8.70 -10.30 -15.44
C GLU A 109 -10.17 -9.96 -15.78
N GLU A 110 -10.72 -8.91 -15.14
CA GLU A 110 -12.10 -8.48 -15.37
C GLU A 110 -12.27 -7.57 -16.61
N ASP A 111 -11.24 -7.39 -17.44
CA ASP A 111 -11.23 -6.50 -18.63
C ASP A 111 -11.70 -5.07 -18.28
N MET A 112 -11.24 -4.54 -17.13
CA MET A 112 -11.58 -3.21 -16.64
C MET A 112 -10.58 -2.12 -17.04
N VAL A 113 -9.48 -2.49 -17.69
CA VAL A 113 -8.37 -1.56 -18.03
C VAL A 113 -8.17 -1.42 -19.54
N GLU A 114 -7.81 -0.21 -19.97
CA GLU A 114 -7.33 0.07 -21.32
C GLU A 114 -5.83 -0.28 -21.43
N PRO A 115 -5.39 -0.83 -22.56
CA PRO A 115 -3.97 -1.01 -22.82
C PRO A 115 -3.27 0.33 -23.07
N PHE A 116 -2.02 0.45 -22.62
CA PHE A 116 -1.13 1.53 -23.06
C PHE A 116 -0.89 1.48 -24.57
N THR A 117 -0.56 2.61 -25.18
CA THR A 117 -0.17 2.64 -26.60
C THR A 117 1.24 2.08 -26.79
N ASP A 118 1.50 1.51 -27.98
CA ASP A 118 2.85 1.02 -28.33
C ASP A 118 3.89 2.15 -28.28
N ASP A 119 3.49 3.38 -28.63
CA ASP A 119 4.34 4.56 -28.56
C ASP A 119 4.75 4.91 -27.12
N PHE A 120 3.82 4.82 -26.16
CA PHE A 120 4.14 5.03 -24.75
C PHE A 120 5.09 3.96 -24.22
N LEU A 121 4.89 2.70 -24.60
CA LEU A 121 5.75 1.59 -24.16
C LEU A 121 7.16 1.61 -24.77
N GLN A 122 7.35 2.27 -25.92
CA GLN A 122 8.64 2.30 -26.62
C GLN A 122 9.39 3.62 -26.47
N ASN A 123 8.66 4.72 -26.34
CA ASN A 123 9.20 6.07 -26.39
C ASN A 123 8.76 6.95 -25.21
N GLY A 124 7.90 6.44 -24.32
CA GLY A 124 7.44 7.18 -23.14
C GLY A 124 8.57 7.37 -22.13
N THR A 125 8.53 8.49 -21.41
CA THR A 125 9.45 8.78 -20.31
C THR A 125 9.43 7.67 -19.26
N TYR A 126 8.25 7.12 -18.94
CA TYR A 126 8.17 5.97 -18.03
C TYR A 126 8.97 4.77 -18.54
N SER A 127 8.84 4.41 -19.83
CA SER A 127 9.57 3.27 -20.41
C SER A 127 11.09 3.45 -20.41
N GLN A 128 11.56 4.70 -20.42
CA GLN A 128 12.98 5.03 -20.38
C GLN A 128 13.56 4.93 -18.97
N TYR A 129 12.78 5.31 -17.96
CA TYR A 129 13.27 5.50 -16.60
C TYR A 129 12.67 4.51 -15.59
N VAL A 130 11.77 3.61 -15.95
CA VAL A 130 11.39 2.54 -15.02
C VAL A 130 12.62 1.69 -14.69
N SER A 131 12.77 1.32 -13.42
CA SER A 131 13.83 0.40 -12.98
C SER A 131 13.87 -0.88 -13.83
N PRO A 132 15.06 -1.37 -14.27
CA PRO A 132 15.17 -2.61 -15.04
C PRO A 132 14.59 -3.83 -14.31
N TYR A 133 14.78 -3.90 -12.98
CA TYR A 133 14.20 -4.95 -12.16
C TYR A 133 12.66 -4.94 -12.19
N ILE A 134 12.06 -3.76 -12.04
CA ILE A 134 10.60 -3.60 -12.04
C ILE A 134 10.04 -3.85 -13.44
N ALA A 135 10.72 -3.36 -14.48
CA ALA A 135 10.33 -3.59 -15.87
C ALA A 135 10.30 -5.10 -16.21
N ASP A 136 11.35 -5.84 -15.86
CA ASP A 136 11.42 -7.29 -16.02
C ASP A 136 10.32 -8.01 -15.23
N LEU A 137 10.09 -7.60 -13.98
CA LEU A 137 9.03 -8.19 -13.16
C LEU A 137 7.64 -7.95 -13.78
N PHE A 138 7.34 -6.75 -14.25
CA PHE A 138 6.07 -6.42 -14.90
C PHE A 138 5.91 -7.18 -16.23
N GLU A 139 6.99 -7.37 -16.99
CA GLU A 139 6.96 -8.14 -18.24
C GLU A 139 6.66 -9.62 -17.98
N ARG A 140 7.37 -10.24 -17.02
CA ARG A 140 7.16 -11.65 -16.65
C ARG A 140 5.76 -11.93 -16.12
N ASN A 141 5.14 -10.96 -15.46
CA ASN A 141 3.76 -11.07 -14.97
C ASN A 141 2.70 -10.62 -16.00
N GLY A 142 3.11 -10.11 -17.18
CA GLY A 142 2.20 -9.67 -18.24
C GLY A 142 1.47 -8.36 -17.95
N TRP A 143 1.99 -7.53 -17.04
CA TRP A 143 1.37 -6.28 -16.60
C TRP A 143 1.82 -5.06 -17.41
N THR A 144 2.97 -5.11 -18.07
CA THR A 144 3.55 -3.98 -18.83
C THR A 144 2.59 -3.33 -19.81
N ARG A 145 1.63 -4.09 -20.36
CA ARG A 145 0.64 -3.57 -21.31
C ARG A 145 -0.45 -2.71 -20.65
N TYR A 146 -0.66 -2.84 -19.35
CA TYR A 146 -1.84 -2.33 -18.65
C TYR A 146 -1.53 -1.50 -17.40
N ALA A 147 -0.34 -1.67 -16.81
CA ALA A 147 0.05 -0.99 -15.59
C ALA A 147 1.47 -0.40 -15.68
N ALA A 148 1.65 0.78 -15.11
CA ALA A 148 2.93 1.43 -14.92
C ALA A 148 3.18 1.56 -13.41
N ALA A 149 4.17 0.86 -12.89
CA ALA A 149 4.57 0.93 -11.48
C ALA A 149 4.83 2.38 -11.06
N TYR A 150 4.31 2.76 -9.89
CA TYR A 150 4.47 4.08 -9.30
C TYR A 150 5.41 4.01 -8.10
N MET A 151 5.03 3.20 -7.11
CA MET A 151 5.80 2.96 -5.89
C MET A 151 5.91 1.47 -5.63
N TRP A 152 6.96 1.09 -4.92
CA TRP A 152 7.22 -0.31 -4.64
C TRP A 152 7.98 -0.50 -3.32
N GLY A 153 8.04 -1.74 -2.86
CA GLY A 153 8.89 -2.08 -1.75
C GLY A 153 8.71 -3.51 -1.28
N THR A 154 9.12 -3.76 -0.04
CA THR A 154 9.04 -5.08 0.61
C THR A 154 8.27 -5.02 1.91
N MET A 155 8.06 -6.17 2.54
CA MET A 155 7.58 -6.26 3.91
C MET A 155 8.67 -6.76 4.86
N GLY A 156 8.64 -6.28 6.09
CA GLY A 156 9.62 -6.64 7.10
C GLY A 156 9.20 -6.20 8.50
N TYR A 157 10.18 -6.21 9.40
CA TYR A 157 10.04 -5.73 10.77
C TYR A 157 10.82 -4.44 10.96
N VAL A 158 10.12 -3.39 11.40
CA VAL A 158 10.77 -2.28 12.11
C VAL A 158 10.89 -2.68 13.56
N TYR A 159 12.07 -2.55 14.16
CA TYR A 159 12.26 -2.93 15.55
C TYR A 159 13.27 -2.03 16.26
N ASN A 160 13.16 -1.92 17.58
CA ASN A 160 14.15 -1.25 18.42
C ASN A 160 15.26 -2.26 18.81
N PRO A 161 16.50 -2.11 18.30
CA PRO A 161 17.60 -3.05 18.56
C PRO A 161 18.13 -3.02 20.00
N GLU A 162 17.79 -2.00 20.82
CA GLU A 162 18.10 -2.00 22.25
C GLU A 162 17.19 -2.96 23.04
N LEU A 163 15.98 -3.22 22.52
CA LEU A 163 14.95 -4.02 23.18
C LEU A 163 14.76 -5.41 22.53
N VAL A 164 15.15 -5.55 21.27
CA VAL A 164 14.89 -6.71 20.42
C VAL A 164 16.20 -7.21 19.83
N ASP A 165 16.42 -8.52 19.91
CA ASP A 165 17.60 -9.16 19.32
C ASP A 165 17.39 -9.31 17.82
N MET A 166 18.32 -8.77 17.02
CA MET A 166 18.30 -8.86 15.57
C MET A 166 18.20 -10.31 15.09
N GLN A 167 18.83 -11.27 15.80
CA GLN A 167 18.79 -12.67 15.40
C GLN A 167 17.38 -13.27 15.45
N ASP A 168 16.49 -12.74 16.29
CA ASP A 168 15.08 -13.15 16.29
C ASP A 168 14.30 -12.53 15.12
N MET A 169 14.74 -11.38 14.60
CA MET A 169 14.08 -10.65 13.50
C MET A 169 14.51 -11.15 12.12
N THR A 170 15.48 -12.07 12.03
CA THR A 170 15.81 -12.76 10.78
C THR A 170 14.77 -13.81 10.40
N SER A 171 13.76 -14.06 11.24
CA SER A 171 12.67 -15.00 10.99
C SER A 171 11.30 -14.36 11.18
N TRP A 172 10.34 -14.69 10.31
CA TRP A 172 8.94 -14.31 10.54
C TRP A 172 8.40 -14.84 11.89
N ALA A 173 8.96 -15.93 12.43
CA ALA A 173 8.60 -16.46 13.74
C ALA A 173 9.06 -15.59 14.92
N GLY A 174 9.86 -14.54 14.69
CA GLY A 174 10.38 -13.66 15.74
C GLY A 174 9.30 -13.07 16.65
N ILE A 175 8.14 -12.70 16.09
CA ILE A 175 7.02 -12.13 16.87
C ILE A 175 6.16 -13.17 17.60
N TRP A 176 6.37 -14.47 17.37
CA TRP A 176 5.81 -15.57 18.18
C TRP A 176 6.67 -15.87 19.42
N ASN A 177 7.77 -15.12 19.63
CA ASN A 177 8.64 -15.32 20.77
C ASN A 177 8.04 -14.69 22.04
N GLU A 178 7.89 -15.48 23.11
CA GLU A 178 7.41 -15.03 24.43
C GLU A 178 8.22 -13.83 24.98
N LYS A 179 9.49 -13.68 24.58
CA LYS A 179 10.35 -12.53 24.95
C LYS A 179 9.72 -11.18 24.57
N TYR A 180 8.94 -11.14 23.49
CA TYR A 180 8.35 -9.92 22.94
C TYR A 180 6.82 -9.86 23.10
N ALA A 181 6.25 -10.71 23.96
CA ALA A 181 4.80 -10.74 24.17
C ALA A 181 4.24 -9.37 24.59
N GLY A 182 3.23 -8.89 23.87
CA GLY A 182 2.60 -7.59 24.07
C GLY A 182 3.42 -6.41 23.54
N LYS A 183 4.44 -6.64 22.72
CA LYS A 183 5.35 -5.61 22.18
C LYS A 183 5.38 -5.51 20.66
N SER A 184 4.67 -6.39 19.95
CA SER A 184 4.61 -6.41 18.49
C SER A 184 3.21 -6.08 17.97
N THR A 185 3.14 -5.52 16.77
CA THR A 185 1.87 -5.32 16.04
C THR A 185 1.96 -5.91 14.65
N ILE A 186 0.81 -6.27 14.09
CA ILE A 186 0.66 -6.62 12.66
C ILE A 186 -0.51 -5.84 12.06
N LYS A 187 -0.53 -5.73 10.74
CA LYS A 187 -1.57 -5.02 9.99
C LYS A 187 -2.95 -5.65 10.20
N ASP A 188 -3.98 -4.83 10.47
CA ASP A 188 -5.39 -5.23 10.37
C ASP A 188 -5.82 -5.27 8.89
N SER A 189 -5.16 -6.15 8.15
CA SER A 189 -5.34 -6.38 6.73
C SER A 189 -5.37 -7.86 6.47
N VAL A 190 -6.41 -8.32 5.78
CA VAL A 190 -6.64 -9.73 5.45
C VAL A 190 -5.44 -10.27 4.68
N ARG A 191 -4.97 -9.52 3.68
CA ARG A 191 -3.93 -9.94 2.75
C ARG A 191 -2.57 -9.99 3.44
N ASP A 192 -2.21 -8.93 4.16
CA ASP A 192 -0.91 -8.84 4.82
C ASP A 192 -0.80 -9.82 6.01
N SER A 193 -1.89 -10.02 6.74
CA SER A 193 -1.95 -11.04 7.80
C SER A 193 -1.91 -12.46 7.23
N TYR A 194 -2.57 -12.70 6.10
CA TYR A 194 -2.49 -13.99 5.42
C TYR A 194 -1.07 -14.27 4.91
N PHE A 195 -0.41 -13.27 4.31
CA PHE A 195 1.00 -13.35 3.92
C PHE A 195 1.89 -13.79 5.09
N LEU A 196 1.81 -13.07 6.21
CA LEU A 196 2.59 -13.37 7.41
C LEU A 196 2.31 -14.79 7.91
N GLY A 197 1.05 -15.22 7.88
CA GLY A 197 0.65 -16.57 8.25
C GLY A 197 1.25 -17.64 7.34
N VAL A 198 1.19 -17.47 6.01
CA VAL A 198 1.78 -18.40 5.05
C VAL A 198 3.30 -18.45 5.24
N ALA A 199 3.96 -17.29 5.37
CA ALA A 199 5.39 -17.20 5.60
C ALA A 199 5.80 -17.97 6.88
N TYR A 200 5.02 -17.82 7.96
CA TYR A 200 5.25 -18.51 9.22
C TYR A 200 5.02 -20.03 9.11
N VAL A 201 3.92 -20.47 8.51
CA VAL A 201 3.54 -21.89 8.40
C VAL A 201 4.49 -22.64 7.48
N CYS A 202 4.90 -22.01 6.37
CA CYS A 202 5.78 -22.61 5.36
C CYS A 202 7.28 -22.33 5.60
N ARG A 203 7.66 -21.70 6.72
CA ARG A 203 9.05 -21.29 7.00
C ARG A 203 10.08 -22.40 6.81
N ASP A 204 9.81 -23.61 7.30
CA ASP A 204 10.77 -24.72 7.22
C ASP A 204 10.99 -25.17 5.76
N GLU A 205 9.93 -25.11 4.94
CA GLU A 205 9.99 -25.41 3.51
C GLU A 205 10.75 -24.30 2.75
N LEU A 206 10.48 -23.04 3.06
CA LEU A 206 11.17 -21.88 2.49
C LEU A 206 12.67 -21.89 2.83
N THR A 207 13.04 -22.18 4.08
CA THR A 207 14.43 -22.31 4.51
C THR A 207 15.13 -23.47 3.80
N ALA A 208 14.46 -24.62 3.65
CA ALA A 208 15.02 -25.74 2.89
C ALA A 208 15.24 -25.38 1.41
N LEU A 209 14.30 -24.65 0.81
CA LEU A 209 14.39 -24.19 -0.56
C LEU A 209 15.56 -23.19 -0.75
N ALA A 210 15.75 -22.27 0.19
CA ALA A 210 16.90 -21.35 0.19
C ALA A 210 18.23 -22.12 0.26
N GLN A 211 18.29 -23.22 1.02
CA GLN A 211 19.47 -24.09 1.09
C GLN A 211 19.72 -24.83 -0.24
N GLU A 212 18.67 -25.29 -0.93
CA GLU A 212 18.81 -25.88 -2.27
C GLU A 212 19.40 -24.88 -3.27
N TYR A 213 18.90 -23.64 -3.26
CA TYR A 213 19.42 -22.55 -4.08
C TYR A 213 20.89 -22.24 -3.75
N ALA A 214 21.24 -22.07 -2.47
CA ALA A 214 22.61 -21.81 -2.03
C ALA A 214 23.61 -22.94 -2.40
N GLN A 215 23.12 -24.18 -2.55
CA GLN A 215 23.90 -25.33 -3.01
C GLN A 215 24.00 -25.43 -4.55
N GLY A 216 23.38 -24.50 -5.29
CA GLY A 216 23.36 -24.46 -6.74
C GLY A 216 22.44 -25.51 -7.37
N ALA A 217 21.47 -26.04 -6.62
CA ALA A 217 20.50 -27.01 -7.13
C ALA A 217 19.38 -26.35 -7.96
N LEU A 218 19.15 -25.06 -7.74
CA LEU A 218 18.19 -24.21 -8.45
C LEU A 218 18.90 -22.99 -8.99
N ASN A 219 18.47 -22.48 -10.14
CA ASN A 219 18.83 -21.13 -10.56
C ASN A 219 17.87 -20.09 -9.94
N LEU A 220 18.18 -18.80 -10.09
CA LEU A 220 17.40 -17.70 -9.51
C LEU A 220 15.92 -17.73 -9.91
N THR A 221 15.64 -17.93 -11.20
CA THR A 221 14.26 -17.99 -11.71
C THR A 221 13.50 -19.16 -11.09
N GLU A 222 14.09 -20.36 -11.08
CA GLU A 222 13.47 -21.56 -10.49
C GLU A 222 13.24 -21.40 -8.97
N TYR A 223 14.18 -20.76 -8.27
CA TYR A 223 14.06 -20.47 -6.85
C TYR A 223 12.90 -19.51 -6.59
N ASN A 224 12.87 -18.38 -7.30
CA ASN A 224 11.84 -17.37 -7.13
C ASN A 224 10.43 -17.87 -7.50
N GLU A 225 10.31 -18.66 -8.57
CA GLU A 225 9.04 -19.30 -8.96
C GLU A 225 8.49 -20.20 -7.85
N ARG A 226 9.35 -21.01 -7.21
CA ARG A 226 8.95 -21.89 -6.10
C ARG A 226 8.61 -21.12 -4.83
N VAL A 227 9.37 -20.09 -4.49
CA VAL A 227 9.01 -19.18 -3.38
C VAL A 227 7.64 -18.56 -3.64
N THR A 228 7.41 -18.07 -4.87
CA THR A 228 6.13 -17.48 -5.28
C THR A 228 4.98 -18.49 -5.22
N GLU A 229 5.19 -19.73 -5.63
CA GLU A 229 4.21 -20.81 -5.51
C GLU A 229 3.83 -21.05 -4.03
N ILE A 230 4.82 -21.18 -3.14
CA ILE A 230 4.60 -21.39 -1.70
C ILE A 230 3.82 -20.22 -1.09
N MET A 231 4.25 -18.99 -1.36
CA MET A 231 3.64 -17.77 -0.79
C MET A 231 2.24 -17.48 -1.30
N ASN A 232 1.80 -18.15 -2.37
CA ASN A 232 0.46 -18.01 -2.95
C ASN A 232 -0.45 -19.23 -2.68
N ARG A 233 -0.07 -20.12 -1.77
CA ARG A 233 -0.91 -21.27 -1.39
C ARG A 233 -2.18 -20.80 -0.68
N THR A 234 -3.30 -21.30 -1.18
CA THR A 234 -4.67 -20.93 -0.76
C THR A 234 -5.58 -22.15 -0.64
N ASP A 235 -5.01 -23.36 -0.64
CA ASP A 235 -5.80 -24.56 -0.40
C ASP A 235 -6.33 -24.62 1.05
N GLY A 236 -7.39 -25.39 1.26
CA GLY A 236 -8.09 -25.41 2.54
C GLY A 236 -7.24 -25.87 3.72
N GLN A 237 -6.18 -26.66 3.49
CA GLN A 237 -5.26 -27.05 4.56
C GLN A 237 -4.36 -25.86 4.93
N THR A 238 -3.75 -25.19 3.95
CA THR A 238 -2.96 -23.97 4.21
C THR A 238 -3.77 -22.90 4.90
N ILE A 239 -5.00 -22.61 4.46
CA ILE A 239 -5.87 -21.61 5.11
C ILE A 239 -6.15 -21.99 6.58
N ALA A 240 -6.39 -23.28 6.86
CA ALA A 240 -6.62 -23.76 8.22
C ALA A 240 -5.36 -23.63 9.10
N ASP A 241 -4.18 -23.98 8.57
CA ASP A 241 -2.92 -23.88 9.31
C ASP A 241 -2.55 -22.41 9.57
N VAL A 242 -2.77 -21.52 8.61
CA VAL A 242 -2.62 -20.07 8.76
C VAL A 242 -3.55 -19.53 9.84
N LYS A 243 -4.81 -19.97 9.86
CA LYS A 243 -5.76 -19.57 10.90
C LYS A 243 -5.24 -19.94 12.29
N ASP A 244 -4.81 -21.18 12.48
CA ASP A 244 -4.34 -21.68 13.76
C ASP A 244 -3.07 -20.93 14.20
N ALA A 245 -2.15 -20.64 13.27
CA ALA A 245 -0.96 -19.84 13.53
C ALA A 245 -1.29 -18.40 13.96
N LEU A 246 -2.22 -17.73 13.27
CA LEU A 246 -2.64 -16.37 13.60
C LEU A 246 -3.45 -16.31 14.91
N LEU A 247 -4.24 -17.33 15.22
CA LEU A 247 -4.92 -17.45 16.52
C LEU A 247 -3.92 -17.60 17.67
N ASP A 248 -2.85 -18.38 17.47
CA ASP A 248 -1.74 -18.50 18.42
C ASP A 248 -0.97 -17.19 18.57
N LEU A 249 -0.72 -16.48 17.45
CA LEU A 249 0.00 -15.20 17.42
C LEU A 249 -0.64 -14.15 18.34
N LYS A 250 -1.98 -14.13 18.44
CA LYS A 250 -2.73 -13.13 19.22
C LYS A 250 -2.27 -12.98 20.66
N GLN A 251 -1.76 -14.04 21.30
CA GLN A 251 -1.30 -13.96 22.68
C GLN A 251 0.03 -13.22 22.83
N TYR A 252 0.80 -13.09 21.75
CA TYR A 252 2.08 -12.39 21.70
C TYR A 252 1.96 -10.95 21.20
N LEU A 253 0.88 -10.59 20.51
CA LEU A 253 0.72 -9.24 19.97
C LEU A 253 0.26 -8.22 21.03
N TYR A 254 0.72 -6.99 20.86
CA TYR A 254 0.09 -5.81 21.43
C TYR A 254 -1.30 -5.58 20.82
N GLY A 255 -1.43 -5.74 19.50
CA GLY A 255 -2.69 -5.64 18.79
C GLY A 255 -2.54 -5.67 17.26
N PHE A 256 -3.69 -5.62 16.58
CA PHE A 256 -3.76 -5.34 15.15
C PHE A 256 -3.84 -3.82 14.93
N GLU A 257 -3.18 -3.32 13.91
CA GLU A 257 -3.10 -1.88 13.61
C GLU A 257 -3.32 -1.60 12.12
N VAL A 258 -3.92 -0.47 11.77
CA VAL A 258 -4.09 -0.09 10.35
C VAL A 258 -2.93 0.82 9.93
N ASP A 259 -2.72 1.90 10.69
CA ASP A 259 -1.68 2.90 10.42
C ASP A 259 -0.98 3.42 11.69
N SER A 260 -1.47 3.04 12.88
CA SER A 260 -0.95 3.56 14.15
C SER A 260 0.39 2.94 14.56
N GLY A 261 0.82 1.85 13.91
CA GLY A 261 2.07 1.16 14.20
C GLY A 261 3.30 2.07 14.11
N LYS A 262 3.31 2.99 13.15
CA LYS A 262 4.37 4.00 12.96
C LYS A 262 4.57 4.84 14.21
N GLN A 263 3.51 5.53 14.64
CA GLN A 263 3.57 6.37 15.85
C GLN A 263 3.81 5.56 17.12
N ASP A 264 3.26 4.35 17.21
CA ASP A 264 3.47 3.48 18.36
C ASP A 264 4.95 3.02 18.47
N MET A 265 5.68 2.87 17.36
CA MET A 265 7.13 2.63 17.33
C MET A 265 7.91 3.89 17.72
N VAL A 266 7.61 5.05 17.10
CA VAL A 266 8.26 6.35 17.38
C VAL A 266 8.14 6.74 18.86
N THR A 267 7.01 6.44 19.49
CA THR A 267 6.77 6.74 20.92
C THR A 267 7.28 5.65 21.88
N GLY A 268 7.83 4.53 21.34
CA GLY A 268 8.33 3.40 22.13
C GLY A 268 7.25 2.59 22.85
N LYS A 269 5.98 2.73 22.44
CA LYS A 269 4.84 1.99 23.00
C LYS A 269 4.92 0.51 22.64
N ILE A 270 5.37 0.22 21.43
CA ILE A 270 5.73 -1.11 20.92
C ILE A 270 7.22 -1.13 20.57
N SER A 271 7.77 -2.32 20.33
CA SER A 271 9.20 -2.50 20.02
C SER A 271 9.44 -3.23 18.71
N ILE A 272 8.38 -3.79 18.10
CA ILE A 272 8.40 -4.46 16.80
C ILE A 272 7.11 -4.08 16.06
N ASN A 273 7.22 -3.70 14.79
CA ASN A 273 6.09 -3.51 13.89
C ASN A 273 6.33 -4.26 12.59
N PHE A 274 5.37 -5.10 12.21
CA PHE A 274 5.29 -5.68 10.87
C PHE A 274 4.79 -4.59 9.91
N ALA A 275 5.65 -4.19 8.98
CA ALA A 275 5.47 -2.98 8.18
C ALA A 275 5.75 -3.22 6.71
N TRP A 276 5.10 -2.42 5.85
CA TRP A 276 5.61 -2.15 4.51
C TRP A 276 6.88 -1.32 4.62
N SER A 277 7.81 -1.48 3.68
CA SER A 277 9.10 -0.80 3.77
C SER A 277 9.01 0.73 3.67
N GLY A 278 8.00 1.29 2.98
CA GLY A 278 7.74 2.74 3.00
C GLY A 278 7.33 3.25 4.39
N ASP A 279 6.40 2.55 5.05
CA ASP A 279 6.04 2.82 6.45
C ASP A 279 7.26 2.69 7.38
N ALA A 280 8.15 1.72 7.09
CA ALA A 280 9.35 1.49 7.87
C ALA A 280 10.34 2.66 7.79
N VAL A 281 10.58 3.18 6.59
CA VAL A 281 11.43 4.36 6.36
C VAL A 281 10.86 5.56 7.09
N PHE A 282 9.58 5.87 6.87
CA PHE A 282 8.90 6.96 7.55
C PHE A 282 9.00 6.83 9.08
N THR A 283 8.80 5.61 9.61
CA THR A 283 8.91 5.35 11.06
C THR A 283 10.32 5.58 11.59
N MET A 284 11.35 5.20 10.83
CA MET A 284 12.75 5.42 11.24
C MET A 284 13.08 6.91 11.21
N ASP A 285 12.66 7.64 10.16
CA ASP A 285 12.91 9.09 10.01
C ASP A 285 12.23 9.90 11.13
N GLU A 286 10.96 9.61 11.42
CA GLU A 286 10.22 10.27 12.51
C GLU A 286 10.74 9.91 13.91
N ALA A 287 11.47 8.80 14.04
CA ALA A 287 12.07 8.38 15.29
C ALA A 287 13.47 8.98 15.53
N GLU A 288 14.07 9.63 14.53
CA GLU A 288 15.37 10.28 14.69
C GLU A 288 15.33 11.42 15.72
N PRO A 289 16.45 11.73 16.41
CA PRO A 289 16.52 12.87 17.29
C PRO A 289 16.32 14.19 16.53
N VAL A 290 15.55 15.10 17.11
CA VAL A 290 15.27 16.41 16.50
C VAL A 290 16.30 17.43 16.96
N PHE A 291 16.94 18.11 16.02
CA PHE A 291 17.90 19.18 16.28
C PHE A 291 17.33 20.54 15.86
N ASP A 292 17.62 21.57 16.65
CA ASP A 292 17.34 22.95 16.26
C ASP A 292 18.30 23.36 15.14
N GLU A 293 17.76 23.73 13.99
CA GLU A 293 18.55 24.03 12.79
C GLU A 293 19.50 25.23 12.95
N GLU A 294 19.15 26.21 13.79
CA GLU A 294 19.97 27.42 13.98
C GLU A 294 21.13 27.19 14.96
N THR A 295 20.90 26.39 16.00
CA THR A 295 21.83 26.19 17.11
C THR A 295 22.57 24.86 17.07
N GLY A 296 22.04 23.87 16.34
CA GLY A 296 22.51 22.48 16.33
C GLY A 296 22.29 21.75 17.66
N GLU A 297 21.53 22.32 18.59
CA GLU A 297 21.22 21.68 19.86
C GLU A 297 20.06 20.69 19.69
N MET A 298 20.20 19.50 20.26
CA MET A 298 19.14 18.50 20.29
C MET A 298 17.96 19.01 21.12
N THR A 299 16.76 19.02 20.53
CA THR A 299 15.52 19.50 21.15
C THR A 299 14.58 18.38 21.57
N ALA A 300 14.70 17.20 20.96
CA ALA A 300 14.01 15.98 21.36
C ALA A 300 14.92 14.76 21.17
N ASP A 301 14.92 13.86 22.15
CA ASP A 301 15.57 12.56 22.03
C ASP A 301 14.83 11.70 20.98
N GLY A 302 15.58 10.92 20.20
CA GLY A 302 15.04 9.94 19.26
C GLY A 302 15.02 8.51 19.82
N ILE A 303 14.38 7.61 19.08
CA ILE A 303 14.49 6.15 19.27
C ILE A 303 15.19 5.59 18.05
N TYR A 304 16.36 5.02 18.27
CA TYR A 304 17.07 4.32 17.22
C TYR A 304 16.32 3.03 16.82
N LEU A 305 15.96 2.90 15.54
CA LEU A 305 15.16 1.79 15.00
C LEU A 305 15.87 1.13 13.81
N ASN A 306 15.77 -0.18 13.68
CA ASN A 306 16.27 -0.95 12.54
C ASN A 306 15.12 -1.55 11.73
N TYR A 307 15.40 -1.91 10.48
CA TYR A 307 14.55 -2.69 9.60
C TYR A 307 15.19 -4.04 9.28
N ALA A 308 14.40 -5.12 9.34
CA ALA A 308 14.83 -6.46 8.96
C ALA A 308 13.82 -7.10 8.01
N VAL A 309 14.33 -7.67 6.91
CA VAL A 309 13.57 -8.56 6.03
C VAL A 309 13.94 -10.01 6.36
N PRO A 310 13.00 -10.81 6.88
CA PRO A 310 13.28 -12.19 7.25
C PRO A 310 13.90 -13.04 6.13
N GLU A 311 14.69 -14.03 6.54
CA GLU A 311 15.49 -14.88 5.66
C GLU A 311 14.65 -15.89 4.89
N GLU A 312 13.45 -16.24 5.37
CA GLU A 312 12.62 -17.24 4.71
C GLU A 312 12.01 -16.73 3.40
N CYS A 313 11.48 -15.50 3.42
CA CYS A 313 10.93 -14.81 2.25
C CYS A 313 10.54 -13.37 2.60
N SER A 314 10.15 -12.59 1.60
CA SER A 314 9.34 -11.39 1.78
C SER A 314 8.26 -11.25 0.71
N ASN A 315 7.35 -10.29 0.89
CA ASN A 315 6.47 -9.84 -0.18
C ASN A 315 7.16 -8.70 -0.93
N ILE A 316 7.04 -8.68 -2.25
CA ILE A 316 7.20 -7.45 -3.03
C ILE A 316 5.80 -6.92 -3.32
N TRP A 317 5.56 -5.66 -2.97
CA TRP A 317 4.33 -4.94 -3.28
C TRP A 317 4.60 -3.81 -4.27
N PHE A 318 3.56 -3.45 -5.01
CA PHE A 318 3.55 -2.30 -5.91
C PHE A 318 2.21 -1.58 -5.82
N ASP A 319 2.26 -0.26 -5.93
CA ASP A 319 1.15 0.54 -6.43
C ASP A 319 1.48 1.00 -7.85
N GLY A 320 0.49 0.99 -8.73
CA GLY A 320 0.73 1.25 -10.15
C GLY A 320 -0.44 1.89 -10.86
N TRP A 321 -0.12 2.78 -11.79
CA TRP A 321 -1.06 3.49 -12.63
C TRP A 321 -1.69 2.55 -13.66
N VAL A 322 -3.02 2.47 -13.67
CA VAL A 322 -3.82 1.81 -14.70
C VAL A 322 -4.87 2.76 -15.25
N MET A 323 -5.21 2.60 -16.52
CA MET A 323 -6.24 3.39 -17.20
C MET A 323 -7.55 2.58 -17.21
N PRO A 324 -8.61 2.95 -16.48
CA PRO A 324 -9.88 2.24 -16.56
C PRO A 324 -10.50 2.33 -17.97
N LYS A 325 -11.40 1.41 -18.32
CA LYS A 325 -12.15 1.48 -19.59
C LYS A 325 -12.82 2.83 -19.79
N GLY A 326 -12.65 3.39 -20.99
CA GLY A 326 -13.20 4.71 -21.34
C GLY A 326 -12.35 5.91 -20.90
N ALA A 327 -11.16 5.66 -20.35
CA ALA A 327 -10.20 6.70 -19.99
C ALA A 327 -9.76 7.56 -21.18
N ASN A 328 -9.41 8.82 -20.89
CA ASN A 328 -8.62 9.66 -21.78
C ASN A 328 -7.15 9.20 -21.82
N VAL A 329 -6.89 8.15 -22.59
CA VAL A 329 -5.57 7.49 -22.74
C VAL A 329 -4.45 8.50 -23.00
N GLY A 330 -4.70 9.52 -23.85
CA GLY A 330 -3.68 10.49 -24.21
C GLY A 330 -3.26 11.43 -23.08
N LEU A 331 -4.18 11.82 -22.18
CA LEU A 331 -3.82 12.63 -21.01
C LEU A 331 -3.27 11.76 -19.87
N ALA A 332 -3.84 10.57 -19.67
CA ALA A 332 -3.39 9.64 -18.66
C ALA A 332 -1.92 9.24 -18.87
N GLN A 333 -1.54 8.86 -20.09
CA GLN A 333 -0.15 8.53 -20.42
C GLN A 333 0.81 9.72 -20.26
N LYS A 334 0.37 10.94 -20.61
CA LYS A 334 1.17 12.15 -20.39
C LYS A 334 1.42 12.43 -18.91
N PHE A 335 0.43 12.16 -18.06
CA PHE A 335 0.57 12.33 -16.62
C PHE A 335 1.55 11.30 -16.04
N ILE A 336 1.47 10.05 -16.48
CA ILE A 336 2.45 9.01 -16.10
C ILE A 336 3.86 9.42 -16.55
N ASP A 337 4.04 9.80 -17.81
CA ASP A 337 5.34 10.25 -18.33
C ASP A 337 5.87 11.49 -17.59
N PHE A 338 5.00 12.44 -17.25
CA PHE A 338 5.37 13.61 -16.45
C PHE A 338 5.87 13.21 -15.07
N LEU A 339 5.14 12.38 -14.34
CA LEU A 339 5.57 11.90 -13.02
C LEU A 339 6.84 11.04 -13.09
N SER A 340 7.08 10.38 -14.22
CA SER A 340 8.22 9.49 -14.42
C SER A 340 9.52 10.19 -14.84
N ARG A 341 9.50 11.52 -14.93
CA ARG A 341 10.74 12.29 -15.04
C ARG A 341 11.52 12.15 -13.73
N PRO A 342 12.82 11.85 -13.74
CA PRO A 342 13.60 11.65 -12.52
C PRO A 342 13.43 12.77 -11.48
N GLU A 343 13.43 14.03 -11.89
CA GLU A 343 13.24 15.17 -10.96
C GLU A 343 11.86 15.23 -10.31
N ASN A 344 10.82 14.86 -11.08
CA ASN A 344 9.46 14.80 -10.56
C ASN A 344 9.31 13.60 -9.64
N ALA A 345 9.98 12.49 -9.94
CA ALA A 345 10.03 11.33 -9.05
C ALA A 345 10.74 11.69 -7.73
N VAL A 346 11.86 12.41 -7.75
CA VAL A 346 12.55 12.92 -6.55
C VAL A 346 11.61 13.80 -5.73
N ALA A 347 11.03 14.86 -6.33
CA ALA A 347 10.12 15.75 -5.62
C ALA A 347 8.92 15.01 -4.98
N ASN A 348 8.52 13.89 -5.57
CA ASN A 348 7.46 13.04 -5.08
C ASN A 348 7.91 12.10 -3.96
N MET A 349 9.09 11.51 -4.07
CA MET A 349 9.70 10.70 -3.01
C MET A 349 9.95 11.53 -1.75
N ASN A 350 10.45 12.75 -1.89
CA ASN A 350 10.74 13.65 -0.76
C ASN A 350 9.47 14.05 0.01
N PHE A 351 8.32 14.09 -0.67
CA PHE A 351 7.03 14.36 -0.04
C PHE A 351 6.43 13.11 0.62
N ILE A 352 6.44 11.97 -0.09
CA ILE A 352 5.69 10.77 0.32
C ILE A 352 6.51 9.89 1.28
N GLY A 353 7.85 9.90 1.17
CA GLY A 353 8.75 9.00 1.90
C GLY A 353 8.81 7.56 1.35
N TYR A 354 8.13 7.28 0.23
CA TYR A 354 8.10 5.97 -0.42
C TYR A 354 9.09 5.89 -1.58
N THR A 355 9.49 4.67 -1.93
CA THR A 355 10.44 4.43 -3.02
C THR A 355 9.73 4.38 -4.37
N SER A 356 10.12 5.29 -5.26
CA SER A 356 9.64 5.32 -6.64
C SER A 356 10.06 4.08 -7.42
N ALA A 357 9.23 3.67 -8.38
CA ALA A 357 9.61 2.67 -9.39
C ALA A 357 10.50 3.24 -10.51
N VAL A 358 10.66 4.57 -10.54
CA VAL A 358 11.50 5.30 -11.49
C VAL A 358 12.95 5.26 -11.00
N ALA A 359 13.82 4.82 -11.89
CA ALA A 359 15.26 4.90 -11.82
C ALA A 359 15.78 5.96 -12.81
N GLY A 360 16.82 6.68 -12.43
CA GLY A 360 17.42 7.72 -13.25
C GLY A 360 18.44 8.49 -12.44
N ASP A 361 19.29 9.26 -13.11
CA ASP A 361 20.44 9.89 -12.45
C ASP A 361 20.02 10.80 -11.29
N ALA A 362 18.97 11.61 -11.44
CA ALA A 362 18.49 12.43 -10.33
C ALA A 362 17.99 11.62 -9.12
N VAL A 363 17.29 10.50 -9.35
CA VAL A 363 16.84 9.63 -8.25
C VAL A 363 18.04 8.95 -7.58
N PHE A 364 19.04 8.55 -8.37
CA PHE A 364 20.26 7.96 -7.84
C PHE A 364 21.11 8.98 -7.07
N GLU A 365 21.24 10.20 -7.58
CA GLU A 365 21.95 11.31 -6.92
C GLU A 365 21.27 11.68 -5.60
N GLU A 366 19.95 11.85 -5.58
CA GLU A 366 19.19 12.14 -4.35
C GLU A 366 19.36 11.02 -3.31
N MET A 367 19.22 9.76 -3.74
CA MET A 367 19.43 8.60 -2.86
C MET A 367 20.89 8.53 -2.34
N THR A 368 21.86 8.88 -3.18
CA THR A 368 23.28 8.95 -2.79
C THR A 368 23.51 10.03 -1.74
N ASP A 369 22.87 11.19 -1.89
CA ASP A 369 22.93 12.28 -0.92
C ASP A 369 22.30 11.89 0.42
N TRP A 370 21.26 11.06 0.43
CA TRP A 370 20.66 10.56 1.67
C TRP A 370 21.50 9.53 2.41
N TYR A 371 22.15 8.61 1.68
CA TYR A 371 22.66 7.38 2.29
C TYR A 371 24.15 7.15 2.16
N SER A 372 24.84 7.75 1.19
CA SER A 372 26.26 7.51 1.02
C SER A 372 27.06 8.21 2.13
N GLU A 373 27.86 7.43 2.86
CA GLU A 373 28.65 7.91 3.99
C GLU A 373 30.11 8.21 3.62
N GLY A 374 30.51 7.89 2.38
CA GLY A 374 31.85 8.15 1.88
C GLY A 374 32.16 7.43 0.57
N GLU A 375 33.45 7.19 0.33
CA GLU A 375 33.96 6.52 -0.86
C GLU A 375 34.62 5.17 -0.54
N ALA A 376 35.04 4.46 -1.59
CA ALA A 376 35.75 3.20 -1.49
C ALA A 376 37.03 3.32 -0.65
N GLY A 377 37.05 2.60 0.48
CA GLY A 377 38.21 2.55 1.38
C GLY A 377 38.18 3.57 2.52
N ASP A 378 37.13 4.39 2.59
CA ASP A 378 36.83 5.19 3.78
C ASP A 378 36.35 4.31 4.94
N THR A 379 36.29 4.93 6.12
CA THR A 379 35.82 4.31 7.35
C THR A 379 34.73 5.14 7.99
N ASP A 380 33.82 4.50 8.71
CA ASP A 380 32.83 5.17 9.55
C ASP A 380 33.46 5.95 10.72
N GLU A 381 32.63 6.61 11.52
CA GLU A 381 33.06 7.38 12.70
C GLU A 381 33.79 6.54 13.77
N ASN A 382 33.62 5.22 13.75
CA ASN A 382 34.25 4.25 14.66
C ASN A 382 35.52 3.62 14.05
N GLY A 383 35.90 4.00 12.83
CA GLY A 383 37.06 3.49 12.12
C GLY A 383 36.85 2.11 11.48
N GLN A 384 35.61 1.63 11.33
CA GLN A 384 35.30 0.42 10.56
C GLN A 384 35.19 0.74 9.06
N PRO A 385 35.67 -0.13 8.16
CA PRO A 385 35.55 0.11 6.72
C PRO A 385 34.09 0.21 6.27
N LEU A 386 33.80 1.15 5.37
CA LEU A 386 32.47 1.23 4.74
C LEU A 386 32.22 0.02 3.81
N CYS A 387 30.97 -0.41 3.75
CA CYS A 387 30.47 -1.49 2.90
C CYS A 387 29.98 -0.93 1.56
N ARG A 388 30.43 -1.53 0.45
CA ARG A 388 29.87 -1.23 -0.88
C ARG A 388 28.44 -1.79 -0.96
N TYR A 389 27.47 -0.93 -1.29
CA TYR A 389 26.08 -1.30 -1.54
C TYR A 389 25.79 -1.20 -3.05
N ASP A 390 25.45 -2.32 -3.67
CA ASP A 390 25.26 -2.42 -5.13
C ASP A 390 23.79 -2.20 -5.52
N LEU A 391 23.54 -1.20 -6.35
CA LEU A 391 22.22 -0.80 -6.82
C LEU A 391 22.07 -0.90 -8.35
N ASN A 392 23.02 -1.54 -9.02
CA ASN A 392 23.00 -1.68 -10.48
C ASN A 392 21.79 -2.47 -10.99
N TYR A 393 21.23 -3.38 -10.18
CA TYR A 393 19.98 -4.08 -10.51
C TYR A 393 18.80 -3.11 -10.70
N PHE A 394 18.82 -1.98 -9.98
CA PHE A 394 17.73 -1.02 -9.94
C PHE A 394 17.94 0.15 -10.90
N PHE A 395 19.17 0.67 -11.02
CA PHE A 395 19.49 1.87 -11.83
C PHE A 395 20.27 1.56 -13.11
N GLY A 396 20.74 0.33 -13.31
CA GLY A 396 21.61 -0.02 -14.42
C GLY A 396 20.97 0.26 -15.79
N GLY A 397 21.55 1.18 -16.55
CA GLY A 397 21.10 1.51 -17.89
C GLY A 397 19.95 2.52 -17.98
N THR A 398 19.57 3.16 -16.86
CA THR A 398 18.57 4.24 -16.84
C THR A 398 19.17 5.65 -16.84
N GLY A 399 20.51 5.76 -16.90
CA GLY A 399 21.22 7.03 -16.96
C GLY A 399 22.69 6.91 -17.38
N GLU A 400 23.53 7.85 -16.95
CA GLU A 400 24.89 8.02 -17.48
C GLU A 400 25.99 7.33 -16.65
N TYR A 401 25.69 6.81 -15.46
CA TYR A 401 26.69 6.15 -14.61
C TYR A 401 27.02 4.73 -15.09
N ASP A 402 28.31 4.38 -14.99
CA ASP A 402 28.81 3.02 -15.27
C ASP A 402 28.71 2.08 -14.05
N ASP A 403 28.64 2.63 -12.84
CA ASP A 403 28.48 1.88 -11.58
C ASP A 403 27.54 2.64 -10.64
N TYR A 404 26.39 2.04 -10.38
CA TYR A 404 25.40 2.52 -9.42
C TYR A 404 25.63 1.85 -8.07
N SER A 405 26.64 2.31 -7.34
CA SER A 405 26.97 1.83 -6.00
C SER A 405 27.30 2.97 -5.05
N ILE A 406 26.91 2.81 -3.79
CA ILE A 406 27.26 3.73 -2.70
C ILE A 406 28.07 3.00 -1.62
N TYR A 407 28.62 3.74 -0.66
CA TYR A 407 29.35 3.17 0.47
C TYR A 407 28.69 3.59 1.79
N VAL A 408 28.31 2.60 2.60
CA VAL A 408 27.53 2.79 3.84
C VAL A 408 28.15 2.01 4.99
N SER A 409 27.91 2.42 6.24
CA SER A 409 28.32 1.65 7.42
C SER A 409 27.58 0.31 7.53
N GLU A 410 28.13 -0.64 8.31
CA GLU A 410 27.42 -1.89 8.65
C GLU A 410 26.09 -1.62 9.36
N GLU A 411 26.02 -0.51 10.09
CA GLU A 411 24.84 -0.05 10.78
C GLU A 411 23.72 0.33 9.79
N SER A 412 24.03 1.17 8.81
CA SER A 412 23.10 1.62 7.76
C SER A 412 22.52 0.47 6.92
N LEU A 413 23.22 -0.67 6.79
CA LEU A 413 22.69 -1.86 6.11
C LEU A 413 21.38 -2.40 6.74
N ASN A 414 21.09 -2.05 7.99
CA ASN A 414 19.89 -2.46 8.71
C ASN A 414 18.89 -1.31 8.90
N ARG A 415 18.97 -0.27 8.08
CA ARG A 415 18.18 0.96 8.20
C ARG A 415 17.43 1.34 6.90
N GLN A 416 17.19 2.64 6.68
CA GLN A 416 16.37 3.18 5.58
C GLN A 416 16.83 2.67 4.19
N ILE A 417 18.14 2.59 3.91
CA ILE A 417 18.64 2.15 2.60
C ILE A 417 18.20 0.73 2.25
N SER A 418 18.21 -0.22 3.20
CA SER A 418 17.79 -1.59 2.94
C SER A 418 16.27 -1.77 2.93
N ALA A 419 15.53 -0.85 3.56
CA ALA A 419 14.09 -0.77 3.44
C ALA A 419 13.65 -0.22 2.07
N GLN A 420 14.25 0.87 1.60
CA GLN A 420 13.92 1.48 0.31
C GLN A 420 14.43 0.66 -0.88
N TYR A 421 15.70 0.26 -0.83
CA TYR A 421 16.40 -0.42 -1.92
C TYR A 421 16.94 -1.77 -1.44
N PRO A 422 16.08 -2.78 -1.25
CA PRO A 422 16.49 -4.10 -0.76
C PRO A 422 17.55 -4.74 -1.67
N THR A 423 18.41 -5.59 -1.11
CA THR A 423 19.46 -6.26 -1.90
C THR A 423 18.88 -7.29 -2.87
N GLU A 424 19.64 -7.64 -3.92
CA GLU A 424 19.23 -8.72 -4.85
C GLU A 424 18.98 -10.07 -4.13
N GLU A 425 19.64 -10.30 -2.99
CA GLU A 425 19.40 -11.50 -2.16
C GLU A 425 18.00 -11.48 -1.53
N VAL A 426 17.54 -10.31 -1.07
CA VAL A 426 16.17 -10.11 -0.59
C VAL A 426 15.19 -10.30 -1.76
N LEU A 427 15.46 -9.67 -2.90
CA LEU A 427 14.59 -9.77 -4.08
C LEU A 427 14.45 -11.20 -4.61
N ALA A 428 15.54 -11.97 -4.60
CA ALA A 428 15.56 -13.36 -5.04
C ALA A 428 14.56 -14.24 -4.26
N ARG A 429 14.45 -14.01 -2.95
CA ARG A 429 13.54 -14.74 -2.04
C ARG A 429 12.20 -14.05 -1.81
N SER A 430 11.88 -13.02 -2.58
CA SER A 430 10.63 -12.29 -2.40
C SER A 430 9.60 -12.67 -3.46
N ALA A 431 8.33 -12.69 -3.04
CA ALA A 431 7.21 -13.10 -3.89
C ALA A 431 6.21 -11.96 -4.06
N VAL A 432 5.70 -11.83 -5.28
CA VAL A 432 4.49 -11.04 -5.50
C VAL A 432 3.28 -11.90 -5.16
N MET A 433 2.40 -11.38 -4.30
CA MET A 433 1.16 -12.06 -3.98
C MET A 433 0.18 -11.94 -5.14
N GLN A 434 -0.51 -13.03 -5.47
CA GLN A 434 -1.55 -13.07 -6.49
C GLN A 434 -2.87 -12.56 -5.90
N TYR A 435 -3.74 -12.04 -6.75
CA TYR A 435 -5.09 -11.69 -6.30
C TYR A 435 -5.88 -12.96 -5.96
N PHE A 436 -6.74 -12.87 -4.95
CA PHE A 436 -7.64 -13.97 -4.62
C PHE A 436 -8.86 -13.93 -5.53
N ASP A 437 -9.20 -15.08 -6.11
CA ASP A 437 -10.49 -15.25 -6.76
C ASP A 437 -11.65 -15.12 -5.74
N ASN A 438 -12.89 -15.07 -6.21
CA ASN A 438 -14.03 -14.82 -5.31
C ASN A 438 -14.20 -15.91 -4.23
N GLU A 439 -13.89 -17.17 -4.55
CA GLU A 439 -14.02 -18.28 -3.60
C GLU A 439 -12.93 -18.19 -2.52
N THR A 440 -11.68 -18.04 -2.95
CA THR A 440 -10.52 -17.87 -2.08
C THR A 440 -10.66 -16.62 -1.21
N ASN A 441 -11.06 -15.49 -1.81
CA ASN A 441 -11.25 -14.25 -1.08
C ASN A 441 -12.32 -14.42 0.00
N THR A 442 -13.41 -15.14 -0.28
CA THR A 442 -14.44 -15.44 0.73
C THR A 442 -13.85 -16.29 1.86
N ALA A 443 -13.14 -17.37 1.54
CA ALA A 443 -12.57 -18.28 2.54
C ALA A 443 -11.52 -17.60 3.44
N VAL A 444 -10.64 -16.78 2.86
CA VAL A 444 -9.60 -16.05 3.61
C VAL A 444 -10.22 -14.93 4.45
N ASN A 445 -11.26 -14.24 3.95
CA ASN A 445 -12.00 -13.26 4.75
C ASN A 445 -12.72 -13.89 5.94
N GLU A 446 -13.42 -15.02 5.74
CA GLU A 446 -14.06 -15.78 6.83
C GLU A 446 -13.03 -16.22 7.87
N MET A 447 -11.86 -16.71 7.42
CA MET A 447 -10.74 -17.03 8.30
C MET A 447 -10.27 -15.81 9.11
N TRP A 448 -10.08 -14.66 8.45
CA TRP A 448 -9.63 -13.44 9.12
C TRP A 448 -10.66 -12.91 10.13
N GLU A 449 -11.95 -12.99 9.82
CA GLU A 449 -13.03 -12.66 10.75
C GLU A 449 -13.00 -13.55 12.01
N GLU A 450 -12.75 -14.86 11.84
CA GLU A 450 -12.56 -15.78 12.98
C GLU A 450 -11.33 -15.40 13.82
N VAL A 451 -10.21 -15.05 13.18
CA VAL A 451 -8.99 -14.61 13.87
C VAL A 451 -9.25 -13.33 14.65
N LYS A 452 -9.91 -12.33 14.05
CA LYS A 452 -10.22 -11.06 14.73
C LYS A 452 -11.28 -11.21 15.83
N GLY A 453 -12.14 -12.21 15.71
CA GLY A 453 -13.14 -12.54 16.72
C GLY A 453 -12.52 -12.68 18.12
N LEU A 454 -13.19 -12.09 19.12
CA LEU A 454 -12.86 -12.39 20.51
C LEU A 454 -13.29 -13.84 20.79
N PRO A 455 -12.44 -14.68 21.40
CA PRO A 455 -12.86 -16.00 21.83
C PRO A 455 -14.00 -15.83 22.83
N ILE A 456 -15.22 -16.21 22.45
CA ILE A 456 -16.36 -16.19 23.37
C ILE A 456 -16.00 -17.15 24.50
N PRO A 457 -15.87 -16.68 25.75
CA PRO A 457 -15.43 -17.54 26.82
C PRO A 457 -16.45 -18.64 27.05
N VAL A 458 -16.00 -19.86 27.39
CA VAL A 458 -16.86 -21.05 27.53
C VAL A 458 -18.08 -20.79 28.43
N TRP A 459 -17.93 -19.94 29.46
CA TRP A 459 -19.03 -19.55 30.35
C TRP A 459 -20.15 -18.78 29.63
N ALA A 460 -19.85 -18.01 28.59
CA ALA A 460 -20.83 -17.27 27.81
C ALA A 460 -21.66 -18.21 26.93
N TYR A 461 -21.06 -19.25 26.33
CA TYR A 461 -21.80 -20.31 25.67
C TYR A 461 -22.73 -21.06 26.63
N VAL A 462 -22.24 -21.38 27.83
CA VAL A 462 -23.05 -22.00 28.89
C VAL A 462 -24.20 -21.07 29.31
N ALA A 463 -23.94 -19.77 29.48
CA ALA A 463 -24.96 -18.79 29.84
C ALA A 463 -26.04 -18.64 28.76
N ILE A 464 -25.65 -18.58 27.48
CA ILE A 464 -26.58 -18.54 26.34
C ILE A 464 -27.44 -19.82 26.32
N ALA A 465 -26.83 -20.99 26.50
CA ALA A 465 -27.56 -22.26 26.54
C ALA A 465 -28.57 -22.33 27.70
N VAL A 466 -28.20 -21.82 28.89
CA VAL A 466 -29.10 -21.74 30.06
C VAL A 466 -30.26 -20.78 29.81
N ILE A 467 -30.00 -19.62 29.22
CA ILE A 467 -31.04 -18.65 28.86
C ILE A 467 -32.01 -19.26 27.83
N ALA A 468 -31.49 -19.89 26.77
CA ALA A 468 -32.30 -20.54 25.75
C ALA A 468 -33.16 -21.67 26.32
N ALA A 469 -32.60 -22.49 27.21
CA ALA A 469 -33.35 -23.53 27.93
C ALA A 469 -34.45 -22.93 28.82
N GLY A 470 -34.16 -21.82 29.51
CA GLY A 470 -35.15 -21.09 30.31
C GLY A 470 -36.31 -20.56 29.47
N ILE A 471 -36.02 -19.95 28.31
CA ILE A 471 -37.03 -19.48 27.36
C ILE A 471 -37.86 -20.66 26.83
N ALA A 472 -37.24 -21.78 26.48
CA ALA A 472 -37.94 -22.98 26.03
C ALA A 472 -38.89 -23.54 27.11
N VAL A 473 -38.45 -23.59 28.37
CA VAL A 473 -39.29 -24.01 29.50
C VAL A 473 -40.47 -23.06 29.71
N ILE A 474 -40.25 -21.74 29.62
CA ILE A 474 -41.32 -20.75 29.73
C ILE A 474 -42.33 -20.93 28.58
N ALA A 475 -41.86 -21.05 27.34
CA ALA A 475 -42.70 -21.26 26.16
C ALA A 475 -43.52 -22.56 26.29
N LEU A 476 -42.89 -23.67 26.68
CA LEU A 476 -43.56 -24.94 26.95
C LEU A 476 -44.59 -24.82 28.08
N SER A 477 -44.31 -24.04 29.13
CA SER A 477 -45.25 -23.80 30.22
C SER A 477 -46.49 -23.02 29.76
N TYR A 478 -46.33 -22.08 28.82
CA TYR A 478 -47.43 -21.33 28.22
C TYR A 478 -48.28 -22.21 27.29
N VAL A 479 -47.65 -23.07 26.48
CA VAL A 479 -48.36 -24.07 25.65
C VAL A 479 -49.12 -25.07 26.52
N TYR A 480 -48.50 -25.54 27.61
CA TYR A 480 -49.11 -26.48 28.55
C TYR A 480 -50.26 -25.83 29.34
N LYS A 481 -50.11 -24.59 29.82
CA LYS A 481 -51.19 -23.82 30.45
C LYS A 481 -52.30 -23.46 29.47
N GLY A 482 -51.97 -23.19 28.20
CA GLY A 482 -52.92 -22.96 27.11
C GLY A 482 -53.80 -24.18 26.84
N ARG A 483 -53.23 -25.40 26.90
CA ARG A 483 -54.00 -26.66 26.80
C ARG A 483 -54.92 -26.93 28.00
N ARG A 484 -54.66 -26.35 29.18
CA ARG A 484 -55.49 -26.50 30.40
C ARG A 484 -56.53 -25.42 30.61
N ARG A 485 -56.53 -24.33 29.84
CA ARG A 485 -57.63 -23.35 29.88
C ARG A 485 -58.83 -23.89 29.11
N GLU A 486 -59.65 -24.70 29.76
CA GLU A 486 -61.03 -24.87 29.32
C GLU A 486 -61.72 -23.50 29.37
N ALA A 487 -62.32 -23.10 28.25
CA ALA A 487 -63.04 -21.84 28.16
C ALA A 487 -64.14 -21.79 29.23
N LYS A 488 -64.02 -20.88 30.20
CA LYS A 488 -65.10 -20.63 31.16
C LYS A 488 -66.34 -20.17 30.37
N PRO A 489 -67.52 -20.80 30.58
CA PRO A 489 -68.70 -20.45 29.82
C PRO A 489 -69.08 -18.98 30.09
N ARG A 490 -69.47 -18.27 29.02
CA ARG A 490 -69.90 -16.86 29.10
C ARG A 490 -71.06 -16.73 30.09
N ARG A 491 -71.06 -15.62 30.84
CA ARG A 491 -72.05 -15.30 31.88
C ARG A 491 -73.47 -15.48 31.32
N GLY A 492 -74.21 -16.46 31.85
CA GLY A 492 -75.55 -16.83 31.39
C GLY A 492 -75.69 -18.26 30.84
N TYR A 493 -74.58 -18.96 30.57
CA TYR A 493 -74.60 -20.34 30.07
C TYR A 493 -73.96 -21.31 31.08
N ARG A 494 -74.54 -22.50 31.29
CA ARG A 494 -73.94 -23.62 32.04
C ARG A 494 -73.58 -24.74 31.07
N ARG A 495 -72.45 -25.41 31.30
CA ARG A 495 -72.08 -26.64 30.58
C ARG A 495 -73.17 -27.69 30.82
N ALA A 496 -73.65 -28.31 29.75
CA ALA A 496 -74.55 -29.45 29.88
C ALA A 496 -73.76 -30.66 30.40
N ASP A 497 -74.28 -31.34 31.42
CA ASP A 497 -73.66 -32.53 31.99
C ASP A 497 -73.67 -33.65 30.93
N ALA A 498 -72.49 -34.20 30.66
CA ALA A 498 -72.32 -35.31 29.73
C ALA A 498 -72.90 -36.59 30.35
N LYS A 499 -73.73 -37.32 29.59
CA LYS A 499 -74.16 -38.69 29.88
C LYS A 499 -73.04 -39.68 29.63
#